data_AF-A0A9D4XPZ5-F1
#
_entry.id   AF-A0A9D4XPZ5-F1
#
_cell.length_a   1.000
_cell.length_b   1.000
_cell.length_c   1.000
_cell.angle_alpha   90.00
_cell.angle_beta   90.00
_cell.angle_gamma   90.00
#
_symmetry.space_group_name_H-M   'P 1'
#
loop_
_entity.id
_entity.type
_entity.pdbx_description
1 polymer ?
#
loop_
_entity_poly.entity_id
_entity_poly.type
_entity_poly.pdbx_seq_one_letter_code
_entity_poly.pdbx_strand_id
1 'polypeptide(L)'
;MKQYWDNLADVDPNPEELLKDVDPRYHTSLEFTLVRAKSKKKELKSKSGYITRSKLKILKANVKSWNKSCRGNVHLMVSMAEENLEQINLKIHSEGYSERLRKQERDCLCCLEEARHKENIFWQEKAKVK
;
A
#
# COMPACT_ATOMS: atom_id res chain seq x y z
N MET A 1 4.29 -29.46 33.77
CA MET A 1 5.01 -28.47 32.93
C MET A 1 4.66 -28.47 31.44
N LYS A 2 4.03 -29.51 30.88
CA LYS A 2 3.61 -29.49 29.46
C LYS A 2 2.30 -28.70 29.22
N GLN A 3 1.42 -28.66 30.22
CA GLN A 3 0.10 -28.02 30.16
C GLN A 3 0.14 -26.48 30.31
N TYR A 4 1.28 -25.92 30.72
CA TYR A 4 1.45 -24.46 30.87
C TYR A 4 1.73 -23.77 29.53
N TRP A 5 2.38 -24.46 28.59
CA TRP A 5 2.71 -23.93 27.28
C TRP A 5 1.57 -24.03 26.26
N ASP A 6 0.65 -24.98 26.44
CA ASP A 6 -0.52 -25.14 25.56
C ASP A 6 -1.57 -24.03 25.80
N ASN A 7 -1.60 -23.43 27.00
CA ASN A 7 -2.53 -22.34 27.34
C ASN A 7 -2.02 -20.94 26.94
N LEU A 8 -0.80 -20.82 26.40
CA LEU A 8 -0.20 -19.53 26.04
C LEU A 8 -0.30 -19.20 24.54
N ALA A 9 -0.88 -20.10 23.73
CA ALA A 9 -0.93 -19.98 22.28
C ALA A 9 -1.97 -18.97 21.76
N ASP A 10 -2.87 -18.47 22.62
CA ASP A 10 -3.97 -17.57 22.24
C ASP A 10 -3.85 -16.14 22.81
N VAL A 11 -2.71 -15.78 23.40
CA VAL A 11 -2.46 -14.40 23.84
C VAL A 11 -1.40 -13.78 22.94
N ASP A 12 -1.84 -13.04 21.93
CA ASP A 12 -0.98 -12.21 21.09
C ASP A 12 -0.39 -11.09 21.98
N PRO A 13 0.94 -11.04 22.23
CA PRO A 13 1.49 -10.05 23.14
C PRO A 13 1.44 -8.67 22.47
N ASN A 14 0.81 -7.71 23.15
CA ASN A 14 0.74 -6.32 22.70
C ASN A 14 2.18 -5.80 22.40
N PRO A 15 2.46 -5.28 21.19
CA PRO A 15 3.81 -4.87 20.79
C PRO A 15 4.46 -3.83 21.72
N GLU A 16 3.69 -3.06 22.48
CA GLU A 16 4.23 -2.12 23.49
C GLU A 16 4.79 -2.81 24.73
N GLU A 17 4.34 -4.01 25.07
CA GLU A 17 4.77 -4.72 26.27
C GLU A 17 6.11 -5.41 26.10
N LEU A 18 6.45 -5.76 24.84
CA LEU A 18 7.74 -6.34 24.46
C LEU A 18 8.91 -5.35 24.47
N LEU A 19 8.64 -4.05 24.63
CA LEU A 19 9.64 -2.99 24.65
C LEU A 19 9.93 -2.42 26.04
N LYS A 20 9.19 -2.82 27.08
CA LYS A 20 9.27 -2.19 28.41
C LYS A 20 10.54 -2.58 29.19
N ASP A 21 11.17 -3.69 28.82
CA ASP A 21 12.31 -4.25 29.55
C ASP A 21 13.66 -4.11 28.81
N VAL A 22 13.71 -3.37 27.69
CA VAL A 22 14.92 -3.25 26.88
C VAL A 22 15.72 -2.01 27.30
N ASP A 23 16.91 -2.22 27.88
CA ASP A 23 17.81 -1.13 28.33
C ASP A 23 18.17 -0.23 27.12
N PRO A 24 17.94 1.11 27.21
CA PRO A 24 18.17 2.06 26.12
C PRO A 24 19.59 2.04 25.54
N ARG A 25 20.58 1.56 26.30
CA ARG A 25 21.98 1.45 25.87
C ARG A 25 22.21 0.44 24.75
N TYR A 26 21.25 -0.43 24.47
CA TYR A 26 21.31 -1.39 23.36
C TYR A 26 20.57 -0.93 22.09
N HIS A 27 20.16 0.33 21.97
CA HIS A 27 19.52 0.84 20.75
C HIS A 27 20.43 0.85 19.51
N THR A 28 21.76 0.78 19.68
CA THR A 28 22.73 0.54 18.57
C THR A 28 22.72 -0.91 18.07
N SER A 29 21.93 -1.79 18.70
CA SER A 29 21.66 -3.19 18.32
C SER A 29 20.52 -3.30 17.29
N LEU A 30 20.18 -2.24 16.55
CA LEU A 30 19.28 -2.32 15.39
C LEU A 30 19.89 -3.16 14.26
N GLU A 31 21.21 -3.11 14.09
CA GLU A 31 21.92 -3.97 13.14
C GLU A 31 21.88 -5.44 13.56
N PHE A 32 22.05 -5.75 14.85
CA PHE A 32 21.97 -7.13 15.34
C PHE A 32 20.54 -7.68 15.32
N THR A 33 19.53 -6.87 15.59
CA THR A 33 18.13 -7.28 15.42
C THR A 33 17.76 -7.47 13.95
N LEU A 34 18.27 -6.63 13.03
CA LEU A 34 18.11 -6.81 11.58
C LEU A 34 18.84 -8.06 11.06
N VAL A 35 20.07 -8.32 11.50
CA VAL A 35 20.84 -9.52 11.16
C VAL A 35 20.15 -10.78 11.70
N ARG A 36 19.62 -10.73 12.93
CA ARG A 36 18.86 -11.83 13.54
C ARG A 36 17.52 -12.05 12.83
N ALA A 37 16.83 -10.99 12.42
CA ALA A 37 15.59 -11.07 11.62
C ALA A 37 15.85 -11.66 10.22
N LYS A 38 16.93 -11.25 9.55
CA LYS A 38 17.36 -11.81 8.26
C LYS A 38 17.73 -13.30 8.37
N SER A 39 18.43 -13.69 9.44
CA SER A 39 18.77 -15.09 9.70
C SER A 39 17.53 -15.94 10.00
N LYS A 40 16.59 -15.43 10.82
CA LYS A 40 15.31 -16.08 11.10
C LYS A 40 14.45 -16.24 9.83
N LYS A 41 14.46 -15.24 8.94
CA LYS A 41 13.78 -15.30 7.63
C LYS A 41 14.39 -16.37 6.71
N LYS A 42 15.71 -16.55 6.74
CA LYS A 42 16.43 -17.61 5.98
C LYS A 42 16.13 -18.99 6.54
N GLU A 43 16.08 -19.13 7.87
CA GLU A 43 15.73 -20.37 8.56
C GLU A 43 14.26 -20.77 8.33
N LEU A 44 13.34 -19.81 8.36
CA LEU A 44 11.92 -20.01 8.04
C LEU A 44 11.70 -20.38 6.56
N LYS A 45 12.54 -19.88 5.64
CA LYS A 45 12.57 -20.32 4.23
C LYS A 45 13.04 -21.77 4.08
N SER A 46 13.91 -22.25 4.98
CA SER A 46 14.46 -23.61 4.96
C SER A 46 13.50 -24.65 5.56
N LYS A 47 12.71 -24.28 6.58
CA LYS A 47 11.96 -25.23 7.43
C LYS A 47 10.48 -25.45 7.09
N SER A 48 9.93 -24.95 5.98
CA SER A 48 8.50 -25.17 5.74
C SER A 48 8.10 -25.34 4.28
N GLY A 49 8.30 -26.57 3.80
CA GLY A 49 7.55 -27.10 2.67
C GLY A 49 6.05 -27.30 2.95
N TYR A 50 5.48 -26.71 4.02
CA TYR A 50 4.05 -26.81 4.40
C TYR A 50 3.38 -25.51 4.89
N ILE A 51 4.06 -24.35 4.84
CA ILE A 51 3.39 -23.04 4.72
C ILE A 51 2.90 -22.91 3.25
N THR A 52 2.23 -23.95 2.79
CA THR A 52 2.08 -24.33 1.39
C THR A 52 0.78 -23.81 0.85
N ARG A 53 0.88 -23.09 -0.27
CA ARG A 53 -0.18 -22.74 -1.22
C ARG A 53 -1.38 -21.95 -0.67
N SER A 54 -2.00 -22.31 0.44
CA SER A 54 -3.21 -21.68 0.99
C SER A 54 -2.93 -20.26 1.49
N LYS A 55 -1.91 -20.09 2.35
CA LYS A 55 -1.46 -18.78 2.83
C LYS A 55 -0.95 -17.90 1.68
N LEU A 56 -0.28 -18.51 0.71
CA LEU A 56 0.15 -17.86 -0.54
C LEU A 56 -1.02 -17.46 -1.45
N LYS A 57 -2.10 -18.25 -1.53
CA LYS A 57 -3.33 -17.93 -2.28
C LYS A 57 -4.04 -16.73 -1.69
N ILE A 58 -4.19 -16.70 -0.36
CA ILE A 58 -4.78 -15.56 0.36
C ILE A 58 -3.93 -14.31 0.14
N LEU A 59 -2.61 -14.41 0.33
CA LEU A 59 -1.70 -13.30 0.07
C LEU A 59 -1.77 -12.83 -1.39
N LYS A 60 -1.81 -13.74 -2.37
CA LYS A 60 -1.99 -13.39 -3.79
C LYS A 60 -3.33 -12.71 -4.05
N ALA A 61 -4.42 -13.17 -3.44
CA ALA A 61 -5.73 -12.55 -3.58
C ALA A 61 -5.74 -11.14 -2.99
N ASN A 62 -5.16 -10.96 -1.80
CA ASN A 62 -5.05 -9.67 -1.13
C ASN A 62 -4.16 -8.70 -1.93
N VAL A 63 -3.02 -9.16 -2.44
CA VAL A 63 -2.15 -8.36 -3.32
C VAL A 63 -2.84 -8.04 -4.65
N LYS A 64 -3.68 -8.93 -5.19
CA LYS A 64 -4.45 -8.66 -6.41
C LYS A 64 -5.56 -7.65 -6.17
N SER A 65 -6.26 -7.75 -5.04
CA SER A 65 -7.28 -6.79 -4.61
C SER A 65 -6.66 -5.42 -4.34
N TRP A 66 -5.54 -5.39 -3.62
CA TRP A 66 -4.78 -4.18 -3.35
C TRP A 66 -4.20 -3.57 -4.63
N ASN A 67 -3.68 -4.38 -5.55
CA ASN A 67 -3.30 -3.90 -6.87
C ASN A 67 -4.51 -3.36 -7.61
N LYS A 68 -5.70 -3.94 -7.51
CA LYS A 68 -6.90 -3.40 -8.16
C LYS A 68 -7.35 -2.07 -7.53
N SER A 69 -7.35 -1.98 -6.20
CA SER A 69 -7.81 -0.79 -5.48
C SER A 69 -6.80 0.37 -5.51
N CYS A 70 -5.50 0.07 -5.45
CA CYS A 70 -4.44 1.09 -5.31
C CYS A 70 -3.69 1.35 -6.61
N ARG A 71 -3.63 0.37 -7.52
CA ARG A 71 -2.82 0.42 -8.75
C ARG A 71 -3.64 0.26 -10.03
N GLY A 72 -4.78 -0.38 -9.92
CA GLY A 72 -5.57 -0.95 -11.01
C GLY A 72 -6.84 -0.18 -11.21
N ASN A 73 -6.69 1.14 -11.35
CA ASN A 73 -7.55 1.93 -12.19
C ASN A 73 -6.95 3.33 -12.40
N VAL A 74 -5.62 3.43 -12.43
CA VAL A 74 -4.98 4.72 -12.70
C VAL A 74 -5.43 5.27 -14.06
N HIS A 75 -5.59 4.40 -15.07
CA HIS A 75 -6.19 4.77 -16.35
C HIS A 75 -7.65 5.22 -16.21
N LEU A 76 -8.48 4.50 -15.43
CA LEU A 76 -9.87 4.93 -15.19
C LEU A 76 -9.92 6.26 -14.43
N MET A 77 -9.00 6.50 -13.49
CA MET A 77 -8.91 7.78 -12.77
C MET A 77 -8.56 8.92 -13.73
N VAL A 78 -7.65 8.71 -14.68
CA VAL A 78 -7.36 9.68 -15.73
C VAL A 78 -8.58 9.89 -16.62
N SER A 79 -9.21 8.82 -17.12
CA SER A 79 -10.41 8.93 -17.97
C SER A 79 -11.57 9.64 -17.28
N MET A 80 -11.84 9.34 -16.01
CA MET A 80 -12.88 10.02 -15.23
C MET A 80 -12.54 11.50 -14.98
N ALA A 81 -11.27 11.83 -14.77
CA ALA A 81 -10.83 13.22 -14.63
C ALA A 81 -10.93 14.00 -15.95
N GLU A 82 -10.62 13.36 -17.09
CA GLU A 82 -10.77 13.94 -18.42
C GLU A 82 -12.25 14.16 -18.77
N GLU A 83 -13.12 13.18 -18.49
CA GLU A 83 -14.57 13.31 -18.70
C GLU A 83 -15.17 14.42 -17.83
N ASN A 84 -14.75 14.54 -16.57
CA ASN A 84 -15.18 15.62 -15.69
C ASN A 84 -14.75 17.01 -16.19
N LEU A 85 -13.51 17.11 -16.70
CA LEU A 85 -13.00 18.35 -17.29
C LEU A 85 -13.78 18.72 -18.56
N GLU A 86 -14.07 17.74 -19.41
CA GLU A 86 -14.87 17.93 -20.62
C GLU A 86 -16.29 18.41 -20.29
N GLN A 87 -16.95 17.83 -19.28
CA GLN A 87 -18.26 18.30 -18.83
C GLN A 87 -18.24 19.74 -18.31
N ILE A 88 -17.19 20.14 -17.59
CA ILE A 88 -17.06 21.54 -17.13
C ILE A 88 -16.82 22.48 -18.30
N ASN A 89 -15.98 22.09 -19.26
CA ASN A 89 -15.73 22.89 -20.46
C ASN A 89 -17.00 23.05 -21.31
N LEU A 90 -17.80 22.00 -21.44
CA LEU A 90 -19.10 22.07 -22.09
C LEU A 90 -20.06 23.02 -21.36
N LYS A 91 -20.09 22.99 -20.02
CA LYS A 91 -20.89 23.93 -19.22
C LYS A 91 -20.41 25.38 -19.36
N ILE A 92 -19.10 25.62 -19.38
CA ILE A 92 -18.53 26.95 -19.62
C ILE A 92 -18.93 27.46 -21.01
N HIS A 93 -18.92 26.57 -22.01
CA HIS A 93 -19.32 26.91 -23.37
C HIS A 93 -20.82 27.22 -23.48
N SER A 94 -21.69 26.49 -22.77
CA SER A 94 -23.14 26.68 -22.84
C SER A 94 -23.69 27.79 -21.94
N GLU A 95 -23.16 27.94 -20.72
CA GLU A 95 -23.68 28.87 -19.69
C GLU A 95 -22.87 30.18 -19.62
N GLY A 96 -21.72 30.23 -20.31
CA GLY A 96 -20.79 31.34 -20.25
C GLY A 96 -19.83 31.27 -19.05
N TYR A 97 -18.80 32.13 -19.08
CA TYR A 97 -17.77 32.14 -18.05
C TYR A 97 -18.30 32.69 -16.71
N SER A 98 -18.33 31.83 -15.69
CA SER A 98 -18.63 32.19 -14.30
C SER A 98 -17.43 31.89 -13.40
N GLU A 99 -17.19 32.73 -12.38
CA GLU A 99 -16.09 32.54 -11.41
C GLU A 99 -16.17 31.16 -10.72
N ARG A 100 -17.39 30.68 -10.48
CA ARG A 100 -17.63 29.35 -9.91
C ARG A 100 -17.16 28.24 -10.85
N LEU A 101 -17.50 28.33 -12.14
CA LEU A 101 -17.09 27.35 -13.15
C LEU A 101 -15.57 27.37 -13.36
N ARG A 102 -14.94 28.55 -13.33
CA ARG A 102 -13.47 28.69 -13.39
C ARG A 102 -12.77 28.04 -12.19
N LYS A 103 -13.35 28.15 -11.00
CA LYS A 103 -12.82 27.44 -9.83
C LYS A 103 -12.91 25.92 -10.02
N GLN A 104 -14.07 25.43 -10.47
CA GLN A 104 -14.28 24.00 -10.73
C GLN A 104 -13.37 23.46 -11.83
N GLU A 105 -13.13 24.22 -12.89
CA GLU A 105 -12.18 23.90 -13.95
C GLU A 105 -10.75 23.76 -13.39
N ARG A 106 -10.30 24.71 -12.57
CA ARG A 106 -8.99 24.62 -11.89
C ARG A 106 -8.87 23.41 -10.99
N ASP A 107 -9.91 23.12 -10.20
CA ASP A 107 -9.94 21.96 -9.32
C ASP A 107 -9.87 20.65 -10.14
N CYS A 108 -10.61 20.56 -11.26
CA CYS A 108 -10.56 19.39 -12.15
C CYS A 108 -9.21 19.25 -12.87
N LEU A 109 -8.58 20.35 -13.29
CA LEU A 109 -7.23 20.32 -13.86
C LEU A 109 -6.20 19.81 -12.85
N CYS A 110 -6.29 20.25 -11.59
CA CYS A 110 -5.44 19.76 -10.52
C CYS A 110 -5.63 18.25 -10.30
N CYS A 111 -6.89 17.78 -10.22
CA CYS A 111 -7.17 16.35 -10.10
C CYS A 111 -6.66 15.52 -11.29
N LEU A 112 -6.74 16.07 -12.52
CA LEU A 112 -6.22 15.43 -13.72
C LEU A 112 -4.68 15.33 -13.67
N GLU A 113 -4.00 16.38 -13.22
CA GLU A 113 -2.56 16.39 -13.06
C GLU A 113 -2.10 15.35 -12.02
N GLU A 114 -2.79 15.26 -10.88
CA GLU A 114 -2.52 14.22 -9.88
C GLU A 114 -2.75 12.80 -10.43
N ALA A 115 -3.79 12.59 -11.23
CA ALA A 115 -4.07 11.31 -11.86
C ALA A 115 -2.96 10.92 -12.85
N ARG A 116 -2.52 11.86 -13.69
CA ARG A 116 -1.39 11.67 -14.63
C ARG A 116 -0.06 11.45 -13.91
N HIS A 117 0.16 12.12 -12.79
CA HIS A 117 1.36 11.89 -11.97
C HIS A 117 1.40 10.45 -11.43
N LYS A 118 0.26 9.96 -10.92
CA LYS A 118 0.10 8.56 -10.48
C LYS A 118 0.32 7.58 -11.63
N GLU A 119 -0.13 7.92 -12.85
CA GLU A 119 0.10 7.13 -14.06
C GLU A 119 1.57 7.05 -14.43
N ASN A 120 2.28 8.17 -14.40
CA ASN A 120 3.71 8.22 -14.69
C ASN A 120 4.50 7.38 -13.68
N ILE A 121 4.25 7.54 -12.38
CA ILE A 121 4.86 6.70 -11.35
C ILE A 121 4.57 5.22 -11.61
N PHE A 122 3.32 4.88 -11.94
CA PHE A 122 2.95 3.51 -12.26
C PHE A 122 3.80 2.92 -13.40
N TRP A 123 3.97 3.67 -14.49
CA TRP A 123 4.76 3.22 -15.64
C TRP A 123 6.25 3.15 -15.35
N GLN A 124 6.79 4.11 -14.59
CA GLN A 124 8.18 4.08 -14.13
C GLN A 124 8.46 2.84 -13.29
N GLU A 125 7.59 2.53 -12.33
CA GLU A 125 7.72 1.33 -11.50
C GLU A 125 7.54 0.06 -12.32
N LYS A 126 6.63 0.05 -13.30
CA LYS A 126 6.45 -1.09 -14.21
C LYS A 126 7.70 -1.33 -15.07
N ALA A 127 8.37 -0.28 -15.54
CA ALA A 127 9.58 -0.38 -16.34
C ALA A 127 10.80 -0.91 -15.54
N LYS A 128 10.84 -0.71 -14.22
CA LYS A 128 11.91 -1.20 -13.33
C LYS A 128 11.83 -2.70 -13.05
N VAL A 129 10.64 -3.31 -13.17
CA VAL A 129 10.44 -4.75 -12.99
C VAL A 129 10.80 -5.47 -14.29
N LYS A 130 12.11 -5.63 -14.55
CA LYS A 130 12.66 -6.57 -15.53
C LYS A 130 12.96 -7.91 -14.87
#